data_AF-A0A2J7VFG2-F1
#
_entry.id   AF-A0A2J7VFG2-F1
#
_cell.length_a   1.000
_cell.length_b   1.000
_cell.length_c   1.000
_cell.angle_alpha   90.00
_cell.angle_beta   90.00
_cell.angle_gamma   90.00
#
_symmetry.space_group_name_H-M   'P 1'
#
loop_
_entity.id
_entity.type
_entity.pdbx_description
1 polymer ?
#
loop_
_entity_poly.entity_id
_entity_poly.type
_entity_poly.pdbx_seq_one_letter_code
_entity_poly.pdbx_strand_id
1 'polypeptide(L)'
;MTGDYQAQRNVAYWLSGGNAGAPPLDPIRACAWRYVILASGNRQVDDSDVSNKQLYCDKRLDAPSRQDAKVQSEMLLKRIRVK
;
A
#
# COMPACT_ATOMS: atom_id res chain seq x y z
N MET A 1 3.04 -12.45 -6.46
CA MET A 1 3.07 -11.02 -6.04
C MET A 1 4.48 -10.47 -5.82
N THR A 2 5.53 -11.29 -5.70
CA THR A 2 6.91 -10.76 -5.56
C THR A 2 7.23 -9.81 -6.72
N GLY A 3 7.42 -8.53 -6.44
CA GLY A 3 7.74 -7.50 -7.44
C GLY A 3 6.62 -7.12 -8.40
N ASP A 4 5.44 -7.75 -8.31
CA ASP A 4 4.30 -7.46 -9.18
C ASP A 4 3.62 -6.15 -8.76
N TYR A 5 3.97 -5.08 -9.46
CA TYR A 5 3.49 -3.73 -9.21
C TYR A 5 1.96 -3.62 -9.33
N GLN A 6 1.37 -4.22 -10.36
CA GLN A 6 -0.07 -4.11 -10.59
C GLN A 6 -0.86 -4.87 -9.51
N ALA A 7 -0.38 -6.06 -9.11
CA ALA A 7 -0.98 -6.79 -8.01
C ALA A 7 -0.92 -6.01 -6.69
N GLN A 8 0.19 -5.32 -6.42
CA GLN A 8 0.32 -4.47 -5.22
C GLN A 8 -0.69 -3.31 -5.23
N ARG A 9 -0.87 -2.63 -6.38
CA ARG A 9 -1.88 -1.57 -6.53
C ARG A 9 -3.30 -2.08 -6.34
N ASN A 10 -3.61 -3.25 -6.91
CA ASN A 10 -4.94 -3.85 -6.79
C ASN A 10 -5.26 -4.20 -5.33
N VAL A 11 -4.32 -4.81 -4.60
CA VAL A 11 -4.53 -5.12 -3.18
C VAL A 11 -4.70 -3.85 -2.34
N ALA A 12 -3.88 -2.81 -2.58
CA ALA A 12 -4.06 -1.52 -1.91
C ALA A 12 -5.44 -0.92 -2.18
N TYR A 13 -5.91 -0.99 -3.43
CA TYR A 13 -7.22 -0.48 -3.84
C TYR A 13 -8.37 -1.23 -3.17
N TRP A 14 -8.37 -2.56 -3.21
CA TRP A 14 -9.46 -3.37 -2.64
C TRP A 14 -9.58 -3.18 -1.13
N LEU A 15 -8.46 -3.19 -0.40
CA LEU A 15 -8.45 -2.97 1.06
C LEU A 15 -8.89 -1.54 1.46
N SER A 16 -8.92 -0.60 0.51
CA SER A 16 -9.42 0.77 0.73
C SER A 16 -10.92 0.93 0.44
N GLY A 17 -11.60 -0.13 0.01
CA GLY A 17 -13.03 -0.11 -0.36
C GLY A 17 -13.32 -0.17 -1.84
N GLY A 18 -12.31 -0.43 -2.67
CA GLY A 18 -12.52 -0.89 -4.04
C GLY A 18 -13.24 -2.25 -4.09
N ASN A 19 -13.67 -2.66 -5.28
CA ASN A 19 -14.30 -3.98 -5.51
C ASN A 19 -15.51 -4.24 -4.57
N ALA A 20 -16.40 -3.26 -4.45
CA ALA A 20 -17.58 -3.32 -3.58
C ALA A 20 -17.27 -3.61 -2.09
N GLY A 21 -16.06 -3.27 -1.62
CA GLY A 21 -15.64 -3.53 -0.24
C GLY A 21 -15.24 -4.98 0.03
N ALA A 22 -14.96 -5.77 -1.01
CA ALA A 22 -14.39 -7.11 -0.90
C ALA A 22 -12.90 -7.11 -1.31
N PRO A 23 -11.97 -7.58 -0.47
CA PRO A 23 -12.12 -8.11 0.90
C PRO A 23 -12.46 -7.00 1.91
N PRO A 24 -12.78 -7.34 3.19
CA PRO A 24 -13.09 -6.35 4.21
C PRO A 24 -12.08 -5.20 4.25
N LEU A 25 -12.59 -4.00 4.54
CA LEU A 25 -11.77 -2.80 4.63
C LEU A 25 -10.66 -2.99 5.66
N ASP A 26 -9.43 -2.73 5.24
CA ASP A 26 -8.26 -2.69 6.11
C ASP A 26 -7.41 -1.51 5.65
N PRO A 27 -7.77 -0.28 6.05
CA PRO A 27 -7.13 0.92 5.54
C PRO A 27 -5.66 1.04 5.99
N ILE A 28 -5.28 0.42 7.12
CA ILE A 28 -3.90 0.36 7.59
C ILE A 28 -3.07 -0.51 6.64
N ARG A 29 -3.53 -1.73 6.34
CA ARG A 29 -2.83 -2.61 5.40
C ARG A 29 -2.87 -2.09 3.97
N ALA A 30 -3.96 -1.41 3.58
CA ALA A 30 -4.04 -0.71 2.31
C ALA A 30 -2.99 0.40 2.20
N CYS A 31 -2.75 1.13 3.28
CA CYS A 31 -1.69 2.13 3.36
C CYS A 31 -0.30 1.48 3.33
N ALA A 32 -0.11 0.35 4.02
CA ALA A 32 1.14 -0.40 4.00
C ALA A 32 1.56 -0.79 2.56
N TRP A 33 0.61 -1.28 1.75
CA TRP A 33 0.89 -1.58 0.34
C TRP A 33 1.25 -0.35 -0.49
N ARG A 34 0.68 0.82 -0.20
CA ARG A 34 1.07 2.08 -0.88
C ARG A 34 2.50 2.48 -0.54
N TYR A 35 2.95 2.27 0.70
CA TYR A 35 4.36 2.43 1.05
C TYR A 35 5.25 1.43 0.30
N VAL A 36 4.84 0.16 0.18
CA VAL A 36 5.57 -0.86 -0.59
C VAL A 36 5.74 -0.44 -2.05
N ILE A 37 4.66 0.03 -2.69
CA ILE A 37 4.68 0.46 -4.10
C ILE A 37 5.71 1.58 -4.30
N LEU A 38 5.64 2.65 -3.49
CA LEU A 38 6.56 3.78 -3.56
C LEU A 38 8.02 3.39 -3.26
N ALA A 39 8.24 2.39 -2.39
CA ALA A 39 9.56 1.89 -2.04
C ALA A 39 10.05 0.74 -2.93
N SER A 40 9.25 0.30 -3.91
CA SER A 40 9.55 -0.90 -4.72
C SER A 40 10.71 -0.70 -5.70
N GLY A 41 10.97 0.54 -6.13
CA GLY A 41 11.89 0.84 -7.22
C GLY A 41 11.38 0.42 -8.60
N ASN A 42 10.10 0.04 -8.73
CA ASN A 42 9.51 -0.32 -10.01
C ASN A 42 9.38 0.92 -10.92
N ARG A 43 9.73 0.78 -12.21
CA ARG A 43 9.72 1.88 -13.20
C ARG A 43 8.33 2.38 -13.57
N GLN A 44 7.28 1.65 -13.23
CA GLN A 44 5.89 2.04 -13.48
C GLN A 44 5.32 2.93 -12.37
N VAL A 45 6.02 3.11 -11.25
CA VAL A 45 5.59 4.00 -10.17
C VAL A 45 5.51 5.43 -10.69
N ASP A 46 4.39 6.10 -10.44
CA ASP A 46 4.10 7.44 -10.95
C ASP A 46 3.41 8.34 -9.90
N ASP A 47 3.03 9.55 -10.32
CA ASP A 47 2.38 10.55 -9.46
C ASP A 47 1.02 10.07 -8.91
N SER A 48 0.36 9.12 -9.57
CA SER A 48 -0.88 8.53 -9.06
C SER A 48 -0.64 7.67 -7.83
N ASP A 49 0.52 7.01 -7.71
CA ASP A 49 0.90 6.27 -6.48
C ASP A 49 1.10 7.23 -5.29
N VAL A 50 1.76 8.37 -5.55
CA VAL A 50 1.97 9.43 -4.54
C VAL A 50 0.62 10.00 -4.09
N SER A 51 -0.24 10.36 -5.04
CA SER A 51 -1.56 10.93 -4.78
C SER A 51 -2.45 9.96 -4.00
N ASN A 52 -2.39 8.67 -4.34
CA ASN A 52 -3.10 7.62 -3.62
C ASN A 52 -2.60 7.46 -2.19
N LYS A 53 -1.28 7.51 -1.95
CA LYS A 53 -0.74 7.47 -0.58
C LYS A 53 -1.21 8.68 0.22
N GLN A 54 -1.18 9.88 -0.36
CA GLN A 54 -1.65 11.08 0.33
C GLN A 54 -3.14 10.99 0.69
N LEU A 55 -3.99 10.56 -0.24
CA LEU A 55 -5.42 10.44 0.00
C LEU A 55 -5.74 9.37 1.05
N TYR A 56 -5.21 8.16 0.88
CA TYR A 56 -5.64 7.01 1.68
C TYR A 56 -4.86 6.83 2.98
N CYS A 57 -3.64 7.37 3.07
CA CYS A 57 -2.86 7.39 4.31
C CYS A 57 -2.94 8.75 5.00
N ASP A 58 -2.44 9.80 4.36
CA ASP A 58 -2.17 11.07 5.07
C ASP A 58 -3.46 11.80 5.46
N LYS A 59 -4.47 11.75 4.60
CA LYS A 59 -5.76 12.40 4.85
C LYS A 59 -6.77 11.55 5.63
N ARG A 60 -6.67 10.20 5.57
CA ARG A 60 -7.70 9.29 6.09
C ARG A 60 -7.28 8.49 7.32
N LEU A 61 -5.99 8.43 7.64
CA LEU A 61 -5.49 7.74 8.83
C LEU A 61 -4.89 8.73 9.81
N ASP A 62 -4.97 8.43 11.10
CA ASP A 62 -4.25 9.15 12.14
C ASP A 62 -2.76 8.79 12.18
N ALA A 63 -1.98 9.51 13.00
CA ALA A 63 -0.53 9.29 13.06
C ALA A 63 -0.14 7.88 13.55
N PRO A 64 -0.77 7.29 14.59
CA PRO A 64 -0.50 5.92 15.00
C PRO A 64 -0.77 4.90 13.88
N SER A 65 -1.92 4.98 13.22
CA SER A 65 -2.28 4.05 12.13
C SER A 65 -1.30 4.15 10.95
N ARG A 66 -0.82 5.36 10.63
CA ARG A 66 0.21 5.54 9.60
C ARG A 66 1.55 4.93 10.02
N GLN A 67 1.90 5.01 11.30
CA GLN A 67 3.11 4.39 11.83
C GLN A 67 3.02 2.86 11.76
N ASP A 68 1.88 2.27 12.12
CA ASP A 68 1.64 0.83 12.00
C ASP A 68 1.71 0.37 10.53
N ALA A 69 1.11 1.13 9.61
CA ALA A 69 1.19 0.86 8.18
C ALA A 69 2.63 0.90 7.66
N LYS A 70 3.44 1.85 8.13
CA LYS A 70 4.86 1.94 7.78
C LYS A 70 5.63 0.70 8.26
N VAL A 71 5.45 0.28 9.52
CA VAL A 71 6.07 -0.94 10.05
C VAL A 71 5.66 -2.17 9.25
N GLN A 72 4.37 -2.32 8.92
CA GLN A 72 3.90 -3.42 8.07
C GLN A 72 4.55 -3.40 6.68
N SER A 73 4.72 -2.22 6.09
CA SER A 73 5.36 -2.08 4.77
C SER A 73 6.82 -2.53 4.76
N GLU A 74 7.57 -2.25 5.82
CA GLU A 74 8.97 -2.66 5.97
C GLU A 74 9.08 -4.20 6.05
N MET A 75 8.14 -4.84 6.76
CA MET A 75 8.07 -6.30 6.83
C MET A 75 7.70 -6.93 5.48
N LEU A 76 6.78 -6.31 4.73
CA LEU A 76 6.41 -6.75 3.38
C LEU A 76 7.59 -6.61 2.41
N LEU A 77 8.29 -5.48 2.42
CA LEU A 77 9.45 -5.23 1.57
C LEU A 77 10.56 -6.25 1.80
N LYS A 78 10.86 -6.60 3.06
CA LYS A 78 11.81 -7.66 3.39
C LYS A 78 11.40 -8.99 2.76
N ARG A 79 10.13 -9.39 2.86
CA ARG A 79 9.63 -10.64 2.28
C ARG A 79 9.64 -10.64 0.75
N ILE A 80 9.43 -9.48 0.12
CA ILE A 80 9.43 -9.35 -1.35
C ILE A 80 10.87 -9.33 -1.90
N ARG A 81 11.82 -8.71 -1.19
CA ARG A 81 13.22 -8.56 -1.63
C ARG A 81 14.12 -9.75 -1.30
N VAL A 82 13.76 -10.59 -0.32
CA VAL A 82 14.49 -11.82 -0.01
C VAL A 82 14.11 -12.89 -1.04
N LYS A 83 14.65 -12.75 -2.25
CA LYS A 83 14.81 -13.80 -3.26
C LYS A 83 16.02 -13.48 -4.13
#